data_AF-A0AAV6FT17-F1
#
_entry.id   AF-A0AAV6FT17-F1
#
_cell.length_a   1.000
_cell.length_b   1.000
_cell.length_c   1.000
_cell.angle_alpha   90.00
_cell.angle_beta   90.00
_cell.angle_gamma   90.00
#
_symmetry.space_group_name_H-M   'P 1'
#
loop_
_entity.id
_entity.type
_entity.pdbx_description
1 polymer ?
#
loop_
_entity_poly.entity_id
_entity_poly.type
_entity_poly.pdbx_seq_one_letter_code
_entity_poly.pdbx_strand_id
1 'polypeptide(L)' 'MPLGARESRLPCPEDCVLSDWGSWSRCPLPCSGNTMRERLATQLRQPGVAKQCPSTTEKEPCTLNSNCFTYSYNI' A
#
# COMPACT_ATOMS: atom_id res chain seq x y z
N MET A 1 -26.46 22.95 3.89
CA MET A 1 -25.09 23.29 3.47
C MET A 1 -25.15 23.79 2.04
N PRO A 2 -24.48 24.89 1.66
CA PRO A 2 -24.61 25.44 0.32
C PRO A 2 -23.97 24.51 -0.72
N LEU A 3 -24.58 24.44 -1.91
CA LEU A 3 -24.08 23.67 -3.06
C LEU A 3 -22.76 24.30 -3.53
N GLY A 4 -21.64 23.70 -3.15
CA GLY A 4 -20.28 24.21 -3.43
C GLY A 4 -19.35 24.25 -2.22
N ALA A 5 -19.88 24.08 -1.00
CA ALA A 5 -19.03 23.87 0.17
C ALA A 5 -18.50 22.43 0.16
N ARG A 6 -17.21 22.27 -0.16
CA ARG A 6 -16.50 21.01 0.04
C ARG A 6 -16.08 20.93 1.51
N GLU A 7 -16.45 19.85 2.18
CA GLU A 7 -15.99 19.62 3.54
C GLU A 7 -14.48 19.35 3.53
N SER A 8 -13.70 20.30 4.06
CA SER A 8 -12.26 20.15 4.25
C SER A 8 -11.99 19.77 5.70
N ARG A 9 -11.57 18.52 5.93
CA ARG A 9 -11.06 18.10 7.24
C ARG A 9 -9.55 18.26 7.24
N LEU A 10 -9.06 19.21 8.02
CA LEU A 10 -7.62 19.39 8.23
C LEU A 10 -7.18 18.47 9.38
N PRO A 11 -6.07 17.72 9.22
CA PRO A 11 -5.52 16.92 10.30
C PRO A 11 -5.04 17.81 11.44
N CYS A 12 -5.26 17.37 12.68
CA CYS A 12 -4.82 18.10 13.86
C CYS A 12 -3.28 18.21 13.90
N PRO A 13 -2.71 19.17 14.64
CA PRO A 13 -1.27 19.35 14.75
C PRO A 13 -0.52 18.06 15.15
N GLU A 14 -1.10 17.29 16.06
CA GLU A 14 -0.54 16.04 16.61
C GLU A 14 -0.85 14.78 15.77
N ASP A 15 -1.61 14.91 14.69
CA ASP A 15 -1.96 13.77 13.84
C ASP A 15 -0.80 13.40 12.92
N CYS A 16 -0.57 12.09 12.78
CA CYS A 16 0.33 11.59 11.75
C CYS A 16 -0.28 11.81 10.38
N VAL A 17 0.47 12.46 9.50
CA VAL A 17 0.07 12.68 8.10
C VAL A 17 1.01 11.86 7.22
N LEU A 18 0.44 10.94 6.45
CA LEU A 18 1.14 10.24 5.38
C LEU A 18 0.91 10.96 4.04
N SER A 19 1.82 10.78 3.11
CA SER A 19 1.63 11.17 1.72
C SER A 19 0.54 10.33 1.06
N ASP A 20 0.16 10.72 -0.15
CA ASP A 20 -0.52 9.79 -1.05
C ASP A 20 0.31 8.53 -1.24
N TRP A 21 -0.38 7.42 -1.46
CA TRP A 21 0.26 6.14 -1.71
C TRP A 21 1.02 6.15 -3.03
N GLY A 22 2.24 5.62 -3.01
CA GLY A 22 2.99 5.32 -4.21
C GLY A 22 2.32 4.25 -5.08
N SER A 23 2.87 4.05 -6.27
CA SER A 23 2.45 2.97 -7.15
C SER A 23 2.73 1.60 -6.54
N TRP A 24 1.87 0.63 -6.85
CA TRP A 24 2.12 -0.77 -6.49
C TRP A 24 3.39 -1.29 -7.16
N SER A 25 4.17 -2.05 -6.40
CA SER A 25 5.28 -2.81 -6.95
C SER A 25 4.79 -3.87 -7.94
N ARG A 26 5.70 -4.32 -8.80
CA ARG A 26 5.41 -5.42 -9.71
C ARG A 26 5.20 -6.70 -8.90
N CYS A 27 4.23 -7.49 -9.31
CA CYS A 27 4.05 -8.80 -8.72
C CYS A 27 5.30 -9.66 -8.93
N PRO A 28 5.75 -10.37 -7.89
CA PRO A 28 6.77 -11.39 -8.03
C PRO A 28 6.31 -12.50 -9.00
N LEU A 29 7.26 -13.31 -9.51
CA LEU A 29 6.98 -14.29 -10.55
C LEU A 29 5.76 -15.17 -10.20
N PRO A 30 4.84 -15.40 -11.15
CA PRO A 30 3.49 -15.94 -10.91
C PRO A 30 3.45 -17.39 -10.38
N CYS A 31 4.59 -18.08 -10.30
CA CYS A 31 4.64 -19.51 -10.00
C CYS A 31 4.79 -19.82 -8.52
N SER A 32 4.92 -18.81 -7.66
CA SER A 32 4.70 -18.96 -6.23
C SER A 32 3.25 -18.57 -5.90
N GLY A 33 2.43 -19.54 -5.48
CA GLY A 33 1.01 -19.32 -5.18
C GLY A 33 0.71 -18.28 -4.07
N ASN A 34 1.74 -17.76 -3.40
CA ASN A 34 1.68 -16.80 -2.31
C ASN A 34 2.44 -15.50 -2.65
N THR A 35 2.33 -15.00 -3.88
CA THR A 35 2.94 -13.71 -4.24
C THR A 35 2.13 -12.54 -3.70
N MET A 36 2.84 -11.53 -3.18
CA MET A 36 2.26 -10.26 -2.75
C MET A 36 2.95 -9.13 -3.49
N ARG A 37 2.21 -8.07 -3.81
CA ARG A 37 2.76 -6.77 -4.20
C ARG A 37 2.61 -5.79 -3.06
N GLU A 38 3.43 -4.76 -3.07
CA GLU A 38 3.49 -3.77 -1.99
C GLU A 38 3.51 -2.35 -2.54
N ARG A 39 2.96 -1.42 -1.76
CA ARG A 39 3.08 0.02 -2.02
C ARG A 39 3.54 0.72 -0.76
N LEU A 40 4.15 1.89 -0.94
CA LEU A 40 4.73 2.68 0.15
C LEU A 40 4.08 4.06 0.18
N ALA A 41 3.87 4.58 1.38
CA ALA A 41 3.54 5.98 1.64
C ALA A 41 4.63 6.57 2.53
N THR A 42 4.97 7.84 2.32
CA THR A 42 5.98 8.54 3.11
C THR A 42 5.30 9.30 4.25
N GLN A 43 5.92 9.28 5.43
CA GLN A 43 5.45 10.08 6.54
C GLN A 43 5.81 11.56 6.32
N LEU A 44 4.79 12.41 6.21
CA LEU A 44 4.96 13.86 6.05
C LEU A 44 4.99 14.57 7.40
N ARG A 45 4.31 14.03 8.43
CA ARG A 45 4.30 14.59 9.78
C ARG A 45 4.47 13.52 10.85
N GLN A 46 5.30 13.81 11.85
CA GLN A 46 5.45 12.96 13.04
C GLN A 46 4.20 13.02 13.94
N PRO A 47 3.80 11.88 14.53
CA PRO A 47 2.69 11.88 15.47
C PRO A 47 3.12 12.55 16.79
N GLY A 48 2.15 13.08 17.51
CA GLY A 48 2.35 13.48 18.91
C GLY A 48 2.74 12.30 19.80
N VAL A 49 3.24 12.61 21.00
CA VAL A 49 3.81 11.65 21.97
C VAL A 49 2.92 10.44 22.28
N ALA A 50 1.59 10.59 22.18
CA ALA A 50 0.61 9.55 22.49
C ALA A 50 0.00 8.86 21.25
N LYS A 51 0.44 9.19 20.03
CA LYS A 51 -0.12 8.65 18.78
C LYS A 51 0.92 7.85 18.00
N GLN A 52 0.45 6.83 17.29
CA GLN A 52 1.26 6.05 16.36
C GLN A 52 0.76 6.26 14.94
N CYS A 53 1.67 6.33 13.98
CA CYS A 53 1.32 6.38 12.57
C CYS A 53 0.75 5.05 12.08
N PRO A 54 -0.17 5.08 11.10
CA PRO A 54 -0.51 3.88 10.34
C PRO A 54 0.73 3.36 9.58
N SER A 55 0.69 2.09 9.20
CA SER A 55 1.78 1.46 8.46
C SER A 55 2.06 2.21 7.15
N THR A 56 3.33 2.51 6.90
CA THR A 56 3.80 3.13 5.65
C THR A 56 3.92 2.14 4.50
N THR A 57 3.71 0.85 4.76
CA THR A 57 3.75 -0.22 3.75
C THR A 57 2.42 -0.95 3.75
N GLU A 58 1.84 -1.11 2.57
CA GLU A 58 0.64 -1.91 2.35
C GLU A 58 0.96 -3.07 1.40
N LYS A 59 0.41 -4.25 1.69
CA LYS A 59 0.64 -5.47 0.93
C LYS A 59 -0.69 -6.06 0.47
N GLU A 60 -0.74 -6.51 -0.76
CA GLU A 60 -1.91 -7.21 -1.30
C GLU A 60 -1.53 -8.44 -2.13
N PRO A 61 -2.37 -9.48 -2.15
CA PRO A 61 -2.09 -10.69 -2.92
C PRO A 61 -2.08 -10.39 -4.42
N CYS A 62 -1.13 -11.00 -5.12
CA CYS A 62 -1.00 -10.92 -6.56
C CYS A 62 -1.87 -11.97 -7.26
N THR A 63 -2.90 -11.52 -7.97
CA THR A 63 -3.74 -12.36 -8.82
C THR A 63 -3.35 -12.16 -10.29
N LEU A 64 -2.23 -12.74 -10.71
CA LEU A 64 -1.81 -12.76 -12.11
C LEU A 64 -1.97 -14.15 -12.72
N ASN A 65 -2.60 -14.19 -13.90
CA ASN A 65 -2.76 -15.32 -14.81
C ASN A 65 -2.04 -16.61 -14.37
N SER A 66 -2.79 -17.52 -13.74
CA SER A 66 -2.33 -18.76 -13.10
C SER A 66 -1.71 -19.81 -14.03
N ASN A 67 -1.33 -19.45 -15.26
CA ASN A 67 -0.77 -20.36 -16.25
C ASN A 67 0.76 -20.48 -16.11
N CYS A 68 1.21 -21.05 -14.99
CA CYS A 68 2.61 -21.42 -14.80
C CYS A 68 2.86 -22.85 -15.28
N PHE A 69 3.56 -23.01 -16.40
CA PHE A 69 4.09 -24.30 -16.84
C PHE A 69 5.47 -24.53 -16.20
N THR A 70 5.57 -25.44 -15.24
CA THR A 70 6.85 -25.88 -14.69
C THR A 70 7.40 -27.03 -15.53
N TYR A 71 8.54 -26.85 -16.19
CA TYR A 71 9.24 -27.95 -16.86
C TYR A 71 10.25 -28.56 -15.89
N SER A 72 10.02 -29.80 -15.47
CA SER A 72 11.01 -30.59 -14.73
C SER A 72 11.73 -31.51 -15.71
N TYR A 73 12.99 -31.22 -16.02
CA TYR A 73 13.85 -32.16 -16.73
C TYR A 73 14.55 -33.04 -15.69
N ASN A 74 14.28 -34.34 -15.71
CA ASN A 74 15.09 -35.30 -14.96
C ASN A 74 16.38 -35.49 -15.74
N ILE A 75 17.50 -35.15 -15.11
CA ILE A 75 18.86 -35.53 -15.55
C ILE A 75 19.23 -36.84 -14.87
#